data_AF-A0A4R3KSQ3-F1
#
_entry.id   AF-A0A4R3KSQ3-F1
#
_cell.length_a   1.000
_cell.length_b   1.000
_cell.length_c   1.000
_cell.angle_alpha   90.00
_cell.angle_beta   90.00
_cell.angle_gamma   90.00
#
_symmetry.space_group_name_H-M   'P 1'
#
loop_
_entity.id
_entity.type
_entity.pdbx_description
1 polymer ?
#
loop_
_entity_poly.entity_id
_entity_poly.type
_entity_poly.pdbx_seq_one_letter_code
_entity_poly.pdbx_strand_id
1 'polypeptide(L)'
;MKILGFITTVFLLIYLFVNRNIPIVLNLANGTFIIGLIYFLIALIFYVRNVGFFKLISYHKYKKNQLKTVTNHEDILKFHEFCKKHYKEKWSNKEFFVFGISLLILSYILAYFA
;
A
#
# COMPACT_ATOMS: atom_id res chain seq x y z
N MET A 1 3.48 -4.63 13.22
CA MET A 1 2.61 -5.84 13.17
C MET A 1 1.62 -5.95 14.32
N LYS A 2 2.02 -5.97 15.61
CA LYS A 2 1.09 -6.17 16.75
C LYS A 2 -0.05 -5.15 16.81
N ILE A 3 0.26 -3.87 16.60
CA ILE A 3 -0.71 -2.78 16.59
C ILE A 3 -1.68 -2.91 15.41
N LEU A 4 -1.16 -3.27 14.23
CA LEU A 4 -1.98 -3.43 13.04
C LEU A 4 -2.98 -4.56 13.23
N GLY A 5 -2.52 -5.74 13.66
CA GLY A 5 -3.37 -6.88 13.98
C GLY A 5 -4.39 -6.56 15.08
N PHE A 6 -4.00 -5.82 16.12
CA PHE A 6 -4.93 -5.38 17.16
C PHE A 6 -6.06 -4.51 16.59
N ILE A 7 -5.73 -3.50 15.77
CA ILE A 7 -6.72 -2.66 15.08
C ILE A 7 -7.63 -3.52 14.20
N THR A 8 -7.05 -4.47 13.45
CA THR A 8 -7.80 -5.38 12.59
C THR A 8 -8.82 -6.20 13.39
N THR A 9 -8.39 -6.78 14.52
CA THR A 9 -9.25 -7.62 15.37
C THR A 9 -10.37 -6.80 15.99
N VAL A 10 -10.07 -5.59 16.50
CA VAL A 10 -11.10 -4.70 17.05
C VAL A 10 -12.13 -4.32 15.99
N PHE A 11 -11.67 -3.97 14.78
CA PHE A 11 -12.56 -3.61 13.68
C PHE A 11 -13.45 -4.79 13.26
N LEU A 12 -12.88 -6.00 13.18
CA LEU A 12 -13.63 -7.22 12.86
C LEU A 12 -14.70 -7.52 13.92
N LEU A 13 -14.37 -7.39 15.21
CA LEU A 13 -15.32 -7.60 16.31
C LEU A 13 -16.49 -6.61 16.25
N ILE A 14 -16.19 -5.33 16.00
CA ILE A 14 -17.22 -4.30 15.81
C ILE A 14 -18.10 -4.64 14.60
N TYR A 15 -17.49 -5.03 13.48
CA TYR A 15 -18.21 -5.39 12.27
C TYR A 15 -19.16 -6.59 12.48
N LEU A 16 -18.70 -7.62 13.18
CA LEU A 16 -19.51 -8.79 13.53
C LEU A 16 -20.70 -8.40 14.43
N PHE A 17 -20.46 -7.54 15.41
CA PHE A 17 -21.49 -7.07 16.33
C PHE A 17 -22.60 -6.28 15.62
N VAL A 18 -22.22 -5.39 14.69
CA VAL A 18 -23.16 -4.60 13.88
C VAL A 18 -23.95 -5.50 12.93
N ASN A 19 -23.31 -6.49 12.30
CA ASN A 19 -23.93 -7.36 11.29
C ASN A 19 -24.43 -8.70 11.83
N ARG A 20 -24.83 -8.77 13.11
CA ARG A 20 -25.23 -10.01 13.80
C ARG A 20 -26.38 -10.79 13.15
N ASN A 21 -27.13 -10.16 12.25
CA ASN A 21 -28.29 -10.77 11.58
C ASN A 21 -27.90 -11.66 10.38
N ILE A 22 -26.64 -11.59 9.94
CA ILE A 22 -26.10 -12.35 8.80
C ILE A 22 -25.45 -13.64 9.32
N PRO A 23 -25.50 -14.77 8.59
CA PRO A 23 -24.76 -15.98 8.94
C PRO A 23 -23.30 -15.66 9.27
N ILE A 24 -22.80 -16.22 10.39
CA ILE A 24 -21.48 -15.90 10.93
C ILE A 24 -20.37 -16.10 9.88
N VAL A 25 -20.47 -17.16 9.06
CA VAL A 25 -19.49 -17.47 8.01
C VAL A 25 -19.46 -16.38 6.93
N LEU A 26 -20.64 -15.95 6.45
CA LEU A 26 -20.75 -14.87 5.46
C LEU A 26 -20.29 -13.52 6.03
N ASN A 27 -20.60 -13.26 7.30
CA ASN A 27 -20.18 -12.03 7.99
C ASN A 27 -18.65 -11.97 8.19
N LEU A 28 -18.03 -13.11 8.55
CA LEU A 28 -16.57 -13.26 8.60
C LEU A 28 -15.93 -13.11 7.21
N ALA A 29 -16.51 -13.71 6.17
CA ALA A 29 -16.04 -13.58 4.80
C ALA A 29 -16.03 -12.11 4.36
N ASN A 30 -17.13 -11.38 4.61
CA ASN A 30 -17.25 -9.96 4.26
C ASN A 30 -16.30 -9.08 5.08
N GLY A 31 -16.20 -9.31 6.39
CA GLY A 31 -15.30 -8.55 7.26
C GLY A 31 -13.83 -8.71 6.87
N THR A 32 -13.40 -9.95 6.61
CA THR A 32 -12.03 -10.25 6.14
C THR A 32 -11.79 -9.70 4.73
N PHE A 33 -12.79 -9.70 3.85
CA PHE A 33 -12.70 -9.11 2.51
C PHE A 33 -12.41 -7.62 2.57
N ILE A 34 -13.24 -6.86 3.31
CA ILE A 34 -13.15 -5.39 3.40
C ILE A 34 -11.79 -4.99 3.95
N ILE A 35 -11.35 -5.64 5.03
CA ILE A 35 -10.06 -5.39 5.66
C ILE A 35 -8.90 -5.75 4.71
N GLY A 36 -8.97 -6.91 4.07
CA GLY A 36 -7.98 -7.36 3.10
C GLY A 36 -7.83 -6.38 1.94
N LEU A 37 -8.97 -5.88 1.42
CA LEU A 37 -9.02 -4.88 0.36
C LEU A 37 -8.37 -3.56 0.78
N ILE A 38 -8.67 -3.07 1.99
CA ILE A 38 -8.07 -1.84 2.52
C ILE A 38 -6.54 -1.98 2.61
N TYR A 39 -6.03 -3.07 3.18
CA TYR A 39 -4.58 -3.30 3.27
C TYR A 39 -3.94 -3.45 1.90
N PHE A 40 -4.61 -4.13 0.96
CA PHE A 40 -4.15 -4.27 -0.40
C PHE A 40 -4.04 -2.92 -1.12
N LEU A 41 -5.05 -2.05 -0.98
CA LEU A 41 -5.04 -0.71 -1.56
C LEU A 41 -3.93 0.16 -0.97
N ILE A 42 -3.72 0.12 0.34
CA ILE A 42 -2.62 0.81 1.01
C ILE A 42 -1.27 0.31 0.45
N ALA A 43 -1.10 -1.01 0.33
CA ALA A 43 0.10 -1.62 -0.21
C ALA A 43 0.36 -1.19 -1.65
N LEU A 44 -0.71 -1.12 -2.47
CA LEU A 44 -0.67 -0.68 -3.85
C LEU A 44 -0.27 0.79 -3.98
N ILE A 45 -0.82 1.69 -3.16
CA ILE A 45 -0.42 3.10 -3.13
C ILE A 45 1.08 3.23 -2.80
N PHE A 46 1.56 2.50 -1.79
CA PHE A 46 2.99 2.50 -1.46
C PHE A 46 3.84 1.87 -2.58
N TYR A 47 3.35 0.84 -3.26
CA TYR A 47 4.03 0.22 -4.40
C TYR A 47 4.18 1.20 -5.55
N VAL A 48 3.10 1.85 -5.97
CA VAL A 48 3.16 2.86 -7.04
C VAL A 48 4.09 4.00 -6.66
N ARG A 49 4.10 4.44 -5.39
CA ARG A 49 5.08 5.41 -4.88
C ARG A 49 6.52 4.90 -4.94
N ASN A 50 6.77 3.62 -4.69
CA ASN A 50 8.12 3.08 -4.53
C ASN A 50 8.77 2.60 -5.84
N VAL A 51 7.99 2.01 -6.76
CA VAL A 51 8.43 1.33 -8.01
C VAL A 51 9.08 2.28 -9.01
N GLY A 52 9.02 3.58 -8.77
CA GLY A 52 9.86 4.55 -9.46
C GLY A 52 9.11 5.46 -10.41
N PHE A 53 7.82 5.23 -10.69
CA PHE A 53 7.01 6.13 -11.52
C PHE A 53 7.01 7.57 -10.98
N PHE A 54 6.74 7.74 -9.68
CA PHE A 54 6.81 9.06 -9.03
C PHE A 54 8.24 9.61 -8.95
N LYS A 55 9.26 8.75 -8.78
CA LYS A 55 10.68 9.16 -8.78
C LYS A 55 11.07 9.71 -10.16
N LEU A 56 10.59 9.07 -11.24
CA LEU A 56 10.83 9.44 -12.63
C LEU A 56 10.14 10.76 -12.99
N ILE A 57 8.88 10.95 -12.58
CA ILE A 57 8.15 12.22 -12.76
C ILE A 57 8.85 13.36 -12.03
N SER A 58 9.22 13.14 -10.76
CA SER A 58 9.92 14.12 -9.94
C SER A 58 11.27 14.51 -10.56
N TYR A 59 12.01 13.51 -11.07
CA TYR A 59 13.26 13.76 -11.78
C TYR A 59 13.06 14.52 -13.10
N HIS A 60 12.06 14.18 -13.89
CA HIS A 60 11.76 14.90 -15.12
C HIS A 60 11.40 16.36 -14.86
N LYS A 61 10.62 16.62 -13.81
CA LYS A 61 10.28 17.99 -13.38
C LYS A 61 11.52 18.74 -12.88
N TYR A 62 12.36 18.10 -12.07
CA TYR A 62 13.63 18.65 -11.60
C TYR A 62 14.56 19.00 -12.77
N LYS A 63 14.77 18.07 -13.70
CA LYS A 63 15.62 18.26 -14.90
C LYS A 63 15.10 19.40 -15.77
N LYS A 64 13.78 19.47 -16.00
CA LYS A 64 13.14 20.55 -16.78
C LYS A 64 13.33 21.93 -16.15
N ASN A 65 13.32 22.03 -14.82
CA ASN A 65 13.54 23.29 -14.12
C ASN A 65 15.04 23.67 -14.09
N GLN A 66 15.92 22.71 -13.83
CA GLN A 66 17.38 22.90 -13.82
C GLN A 66 17.92 23.33 -15.20
N LEU A 67 17.40 22.76 -16.29
CA LEU A 67 17.74 23.14 -17.66
C LEU A 67 17.43 24.61 -18.00
N LYS A 68 16.55 25.28 -17.23
CA LYS A 68 16.21 26.70 -17.43
C LYS A 68 17.12 27.64 -16.64
N THR A 69 17.78 27.17 -15.59
CA THR A 69 18.56 28.00 -14.67
C THR A 69 20.06 27.73 -14.73
N VAL A 70 20.51 26.61 -15.31
CA VAL A 70 21.93 26.22 -15.33
C VAL A 70 22.47 26.23 -16.75
N THR A 71 23.57 26.96 -16.95
CA THR A 71 24.29 27.10 -18.23
C THR A 71 25.18 25.90 -18.57
N ASN A 72 25.65 25.15 -17.56
CA ASN A 72 26.44 23.92 -17.75
C ASN A 72 25.61 22.67 -17.46
N HIS A 73 25.52 21.77 -18.44
CA HIS A 73 24.78 20.51 -18.32
C HIS A 73 25.42 19.49 -17.37
N GLU A 74 26.69 19.68 -16.99
CA GLU A 74 27.42 18.77 -16.10
C GLU A 74 26.96 18.84 -14.65
N ASP A 75 26.36 19.96 -14.21
CA ASP A 75 25.83 20.12 -12.84
C ASP A 75 24.48 19.43 -12.61
N ILE A 76 23.88 18.86 -13.68
CA ILE A 76 22.61 18.15 -13.59
C ILE A 76 22.87 16.74 -13.01
N LEU A 77 22.45 16.53 -11.76
CA LEU A 77 22.50 15.21 -11.12
C LEU A 77 21.90 14.11 -12.02
N LYS A 78 22.60 12.98 -12.11
CA LYS A 78 22.07 11.76 -12.76
C LYS A 78 20.92 11.19 -11.94
N PHE A 79 19.98 10.51 -12.62
CA PHE A 79 18.76 9.97 -12.00
C PHE A 79 19.02 9.12 -10.74
N HIS A 80 20.03 8.25 -10.78
CA HIS A 80 20.41 7.39 -9.65
C HIS A 80 20.85 8.22 -8.43
N GLU A 81 21.63 9.27 -8.67
CA GLU A 81 22.14 10.19 -7.66
C GLU A 81 21.03 11.05 -7.05
N PHE A 82 20.10 11.52 -7.89
CA PHE A 82 18.90 12.23 -7.46
C PHE A 82 18.02 11.33 -6.59
N CYS A 83 17.81 10.07 -6.99
CA CYS A 83 17.06 9.10 -6.21
C CYS A 83 17.74 8.79 -4.88
N LYS A 84 19.07 8.60 -4.86
CA LYS A 84 19.84 8.33 -3.64
C LYS A 84 19.78 9.51 -2.65
N LYS A 85 19.76 10.74 -3.15
CA LYS A 85 19.71 11.97 -2.33
C LYS A 85 18.30 12.27 -1.80
N HIS A 86 17.26 12.11 -2.61
CA HIS A 86 15.89 12.52 -2.27
C HIS A 86 14.99 11.37 -1.79
N TYR A 87 15.30 10.14 -2.14
CA TYR A 87 14.50 8.96 -1.84
C TYR A 87 15.36 7.88 -1.17
N LYS A 88 15.75 8.11 0.09
CA LYS A 88 16.15 7.00 0.98
C LYS A 88 14.94 6.07 1.12
N GLU A 89 15.04 4.84 0.63
CA GLU A 89 14.01 3.80 0.76
C GLU A 89 13.64 3.64 2.24
N LYS A 90 12.49 4.19 2.63
CA LYS A 90 12.06 4.24 4.03
C LYS A 90 10.89 3.32 4.37
N TRP A 91 10.17 2.79 3.37
CA TRP A 91 8.90 2.11 3.60
C TRP A 91 8.84 0.79 2.83
N SER A 92 9.03 -0.31 3.56
CA SER A 92 8.77 -1.67 3.06
C SER A 92 7.26 -1.90 3.01
N ASN A 93 6.71 -2.02 1.81
CA ASN A 93 5.29 -2.28 1.56
C ASN A 93 4.97 -3.78 1.44
N LYS A 94 5.99 -4.65 1.49
CA LYS A 94 5.86 -6.10 1.37
C LYS A 94 4.93 -6.69 2.43
N GLU A 95 5.01 -6.16 3.64
CA GLU A 95 4.21 -6.60 4.79
C GLU A 95 2.71 -6.39 4.57
N PHE A 96 2.31 -5.23 4.02
CA PHE A 96 0.91 -4.94 3.72
C PHE A 96 0.37 -5.82 2.59
N PHE A 97 1.20 -6.15 1.60
CA PHE A 97 0.82 -7.07 0.52
C PHE A 97 0.55 -8.47 1.04
N VAL A 98 1.48 -9.02 1.82
CA VAL A 98 1.33 -10.37 2.38
C VAL A 98 0.07 -10.45 3.23
N PHE A 99 -0.17 -9.45 4.08
CA PHE A 99 -1.34 -9.44 4.95
C PHE A 99 -2.65 -9.24 4.18
N GLY A 100 -2.69 -8.28 3.25
CA GLY A 100 -3.87 -8.02 2.42
C GLY A 100 -4.25 -9.20 1.54
N ILE A 101 -3.28 -9.81 0.85
CA ILE A 101 -3.52 -10.98 -0.01
C ILE A 101 -4.00 -12.18 0.81
N SER A 102 -3.35 -12.49 1.95
CA SER A 102 -3.78 -13.62 2.79
C SER A 102 -5.21 -13.45 3.31
N LEU A 103 -5.60 -12.22 3.69
CA LEU A 103 -6.97 -11.93 4.12
C LEU A 103 -7.99 -12.07 2.98
N LEU A 104 -7.65 -11.64 1.76
CA LEU A 104 -8.51 -11.80 0.59
C LEU A 104 -8.69 -13.28 0.22
N ILE A 105 -7.62 -14.08 0.30
CA ILE A 105 -7.71 -15.54 0.08
C ILE A 105 -8.57 -16.19 1.16
N LEU A 106 -8.36 -15.84 2.43
CA LEU A 106 -9.16 -16.36 3.53
C LEU A 106 -10.65 -16.01 3.37
N SER A 107 -10.94 -14.77 2.98
CA SER A 107 -12.28 -14.31 2.66
C SER A 107 -12.92 -15.14 1.54
N TYR A 108 -12.19 -15.38 0.46
CA TYR A 108 -12.67 -16.19 -0.66
C TYR A 108 -12.98 -17.64 -0.24
N ILE A 109 -12.12 -18.24 0.56
CA ILE A 109 -12.34 -19.59 1.11
C ILE A 109 -13.58 -19.60 2.02
N LEU A 110 -13.71 -18.62 2.92
CA LEU A 110 -14.87 -18.49 3.80
C LEU A 110 -16.17 -18.32 2.99
N ALA A 111 -16.15 -17.50 1.94
CA ALA A 111 -17.30 -17.30 1.07
C ALA A 111 -17.72 -18.57 0.31
N TYR A 112 -16.78 -19.46 0.00
CA TYR A 112 -17.10 -20.76 -0.61
C TYR A 112 -17.87 -21.69 0.33
N PHE A 113 -17.64 -21.57 1.64
CA PHE A 113 -18.30 -22.38 2.67
C PHE A 113 -19.47 -21.67 3.37
N ALA A 114 -19.80 -20.44 2.97
CA ALA A 114 -20.89 -19.64 3.52
C ALA A 114 -22.22 -19.93 2.83
#